data_AF-A0A926CPP6-F1
#
_entry.id   AF-A0A926CPP6-F1
#
_cell.length_a   1.000
_cell.length_b   1.000
_cell.length_c   1.000
_cell.angle_alpha   90.00
_cell.angle_beta   90.00
_cell.angle_gamma   90.00
#
_symmetry.space_group_name_H-M   'P 1'
#
loop_
_entity.id
_entity.type
_entity.pdbx_description
1 polymer ?
#
loop_
_entity_poly.entity_id
_entity_poly.type
_entity_poly.pdbx_seq_one_letter_code
_entity_poly.pdbx_strand_id
1 'polypeptide(L)'
;MQRLRLALAALLLVMTIQVGAQAAELVNLDHLRFLTQPVTIDATDMAIVHIYSEAPDYEWVDAAGEGLSAVDDVARAAVVYLWQ
;
A
#
# COMPACT_ATOMS: atom_id res chain seq x y z
N MET A 1 25.78 31.41 31.32
CA MET A 1 25.05 31.79 30.08
C MET A 1 25.48 31.00 28.83
N GLN A 2 26.76 30.67 28.64
CA GLN A 2 27.25 29.96 27.45
C GLN A 2 26.76 28.50 27.32
N ARG A 3 26.69 27.76 28.44
CA ARG A 3 26.13 26.38 28.47
C ARG A 3 24.65 26.30 28.09
N LEU A 4 23.86 27.31 28.49
CA LEU A 4 22.45 27.42 28.14
C LEU A 4 22.26 27.71 26.64
N ARG A 5 23.10 28.55 26.05
CA ARG A 5 23.09 28.85 24.61
C ARG A 5 23.47 27.64 23.76
N LEU A 6 24.44 26.85 24.20
CA LEU A 6 24.85 25.62 23.52
C LEU A 6 23.77 24.52 23.60
N ALA A 7 23.11 24.36 24.76
CA ALA A 7 21.99 23.44 24.91
C ALA A 7 20.79 23.85 24.03
N LEU A 8 20.50 25.14 23.95
CA LEU A 8 19.42 25.67 23.09
C LEU A 8 19.75 25.49 21.60
N ALA A 9 21.01 25.71 21.19
CA ALA A 9 21.44 25.51 19.82
C ALA A 9 21.41 24.03 19.41
N ALA A 10 21.79 23.11 20.30
CA ALA A 10 21.67 21.67 20.05
C ALA A 10 20.20 21.22 19.95
N LEU A 11 19.32 21.76 20.81
CA LEU A 11 17.88 21.49 20.75
C LEU A 11 17.25 21.99 19.44
N LEU A 12 17.62 23.19 19.00
CA LEU A 12 17.20 23.77 17.72
C LEU A 12 17.71 22.95 16.52
N LEU A 13 18.94 22.44 16.57
CA LEU A 13 19.51 21.60 15.52
C LEU A 13 18.84 20.23 15.41
N VAL A 14 18.42 19.63 16.54
CA VAL A 14 17.66 18.37 16.53
C VAL A 14 16.25 18.58 15.96
N MET A 15 15.61 19.72 16.25
CA MET A 15 14.28 20.04 15.72
C MET A 15 14.24 20.34 14.22
N THR A 16 15.33 20.82 13.60
CA THR A 16 15.35 21.09 12.16
C THR A 16 15.58 19.83 11.30
N ILE A 17 16.03 18.72 11.89
CA ILE A 17 16.28 17.47 11.16
C ILE A 17 14.98 16.67 10.90
N GLN A 18 13.90 16.94 11.63
CA GLN A 18 12.70 16.09 11.61
C GLN A 18 11.53 16.58 10.74
N VAL A 19 11.65 17.68 10.01
CA VAL A 19 10.57 18.16 9.11
C VAL A 19 10.91 17.83 7.65
N GLY A 20 11.34 16.60 7.40
CA GLY A 20 11.05 15.98 6.12
C GLY A 20 9.62 15.49 6.19
N ALA A 21 8.64 16.33 5.84
CA ALA A 21 7.28 15.87 5.68
C ALA A 21 7.30 14.75 4.63
N GLN A 22 7.17 13.49 5.04
CA GLN A 22 6.74 12.45 4.12
C GLN A 22 5.42 12.98 3.55
N ALA A 23 5.42 13.33 2.27
CA ALA A 23 4.19 13.67 1.58
C ALA A 23 3.25 12.49 1.80
N ALA A 24 2.16 12.70 2.53
CA ALA A 24 1.15 11.68 2.70
C ALA A 24 0.71 11.26 1.29
N GLU A 25 0.78 9.96 1.02
CA GLU A 25 0.33 9.44 -0.27
C GLU A 25 -1.16 9.80 -0.40
N LEU A 26 -1.52 10.56 -1.45
CA LEU A 26 -2.91 11.00 -1.67
C LEU A 26 -3.86 9.83 -1.97
N VAL A 27 -3.29 8.67 -2.29
CA VAL A 27 -4.00 7.45 -2.64
C VAL A 27 -3.51 6.33 -1.72
N ASN A 28 -4.44 5.69 -1.02
CA ASN A 28 -4.16 4.47 -0.28
C ASN A 28 -4.43 3.26 -1.18
N LEU A 29 -3.43 2.41 -1.39
CA LEU A 29 -3.53 1.19 -2.19
C LEU A 29 -3.49 -0.09 -1.35
N ASP A 30 -3.56 0.00 -0.02
CA ASP A 30 -3.40 -1.12 0.90
C ASP A 30 -4.44 -2.19 0.68
N HIS A 31 -5.71 -1.80 0.47
CA HIS A 31 -6.77 -2.77 0.22
C HIS A 31 -6.60 -3.48 -1.13
N LEU A 32 -6.21 -2.75 -2.19
CA LEU A 32 -5.92 -3.38 -3.49
C LEU A 32 -4.73 -4.35 -3.39
N ARG A 33 -3.68 -3.98 -2.64
CA ARG A 33 -2.54 -4.85 -2.37
C ARG A 33 -2.95 -6.08 -1.57
N PHE A 34 -3.84 -5.93 -0.59
CA PHE A 34 -4.37 -7.04 0.19
C PHE A 34 -5.17 -8.05 -0.65
N LEU A 35 -5.99 -7.55 -1.59
CA LEU A 35 -6.73 -8.41 -2.52
C LEU A 35 -5.85 -9.01 -3.62
N THR A 36 -4.62 -8.52 -3.81
CA THR A 36 -3.69 -9.02 -4.81
C THR A 36 -2.86 -10.16 -4.23
N GLN A 37 -3.05 -11.37 -4.74
CA GLN A 37 -2.34 -12.56 -4.30
C GLN A 37 -1.32 -13.01 -5.37
N PRO A 38 -0.02 -13.15 -5.02
CA PRO A 38 0.94 -13.80 -5.90
C PRO A 38 0.65 -15.30 -6.00
N VAL A 39 0.73 -15.84 -7.21
CA VAL A 39 0.54 -17.28 -7.49
C VAL A 39 1.57 -17.75 -8.50
N THR A 40 1.84 -19.05 -8.52
CA THR A 40 2.64 -19.69 -9.57
C THR A 40 1.77 -20.73 -10.28
N ILE A 41 1.62 -20.62 -11.59
CA ILE A 41 0.86 -21.53 -12.44
C ILE A 41 1.80 -22.03 -13.53
N ASP A 42 1.99 -23.35 -13.65
CA ASP A 42 2.88 -23.97 -14.64
C ASP A 42 4.29 -23.32 -14.68
N ALA A 43 4.89 -23.12 -13.50
CA ALA A 43 6.18 -22.46 -13.30
C ALA A 43 6.25 -20.99 -13.78
N THR A 44 5.10 -20.36 -14.02
CA THR A 44 4.98 -18.94 -14.35
C THR A 44 4.46 -18.18 -13.14
N ASP A 45 5.21 -17.18 -12.68
CA ASP A 45 4.78 -16.30 -11.62
C ASP A 45 3.76 -15.29 -12.14
N MET A 46 2.65 -15.17 -11.41
CA MET A 46 1.50 -14.34 -11.76
C MET A 46 0.93 -13.68 -10.49
N ALA A 47 -0.02 -12.78 -10.68
CA ALA A 47 -0.85 -12.26 -9.60
C ALA A 47 -2.32 -12.39 -9.98
N ILE A 48 -3.15 -12.75 -9.01
CA ILE A 48 -4.61 -12.68 -9.10
C ILE A 48 -5.13 -11.56 -8.20
N VAL A 49 -6.33 -11.08 -8.49
CA VAL A 49 -7.07 -10.15 -7.64
C VAL A 49 -8.36 -10.82 -7.21
N HIS A 50 -8.57 -10.97 -5.90
CA HIS A 50 -9.81 -11.54 -5.34
C HIS A 50 -11.01 -10.65 -5.69
N ILE A 51 -12.12 -11.25 -6.11
CA ILE A 51 -13.29 -10.55 -6.67
C ILE A 51 -14.04 -9.77 -5.58
N TYR A 52 -14.35 -10.44 -4.47
CA TYR A 52 -15.21 -9.87 -3.43
C TYR A 52 -14.51 -9.73 -2.09
N SER A 53 -14.90 -8.68 -1.39
CA SER A 53 -14.50 -8.38 -0.02
C SER A 53 -15.63 -7.62 0.66
N GLU A 54 -16.07 -8.10 1.81
CA GLU A 54 -17.26 -7.58 2.48
C GLU A 54 -16.90 -6.78 3.73
N ALA A 55 -17.67 -5.72 3.96
CA ALA A 55 -17.61 -4.98 5.21
C ALA A 55 -18.10 -5.86 6.38
N PRO A 56 -17.64 -5.61 7.63
CA PRO A 56 -16.79 -4.50 8.05
C PRO A 56 -15.29 -4.78 7.99
N ASP A 57 -14.90 -6.04 7.92
CA ASP A 57 -13.50 -6.46 8.07
C ASP A 57 -12.71 -6.36 6.76
N TYR A 58 -13.42 -6.31 5.62
CA TYR A 58 -12.85 -6.24 4.28
C TYR A 58 -11.86 -7.38 3.99
N GLU A 59 -12.13 -8.56 4.56
CA GLU A 59 -11.53 -9.80 4.13
C GLU A 59 -12.15 -10.25 2.81
N TRP A 60 -11.36 -10.91 1.97
CA TRP A 60 -11.90 -11.48 0.74
C TRP A 60 -12.83 -12.65 1.04
N VAL A 61 -13.85 -12.82 0.20
CA VAL A 61 -14.83 -13.90 0.31
C VAL A 61 -14.93 -14.66 -1.00
N ASP A 62 -15.39 -15.91 -0.93
CA ASP A 62 -15.63 -16.75 -2.11
C ASP A 62 -16.72 -16.14 -3.00
N ALA A 63 -16.47 -16.08 -4.31
CA ALA A 63 -17.43 -15.64 -5.32
C ALA A 63 -18.07 -16.88 -5.98
N ALA A 64 -19.00 -17.50 -5.24
CA ALA A 64 -19.63 -18.74 -5.65
C ALA A 64 -20.30 -18.62 -7.03
N GLY A 65 -19.81 -19.40 -8.01
CA GLY A 65 -20.30 -19.39 -9.39
C GLY A 65 -19.52 -18.47 -10.35
N GLU A 66 -18.62 -17.63 -9.83
CA GLU A 66 -17.78 -16.70 -10.61
C GLU A 66 -16.30 -17.08 -10.56
N GLY A 67 -15.85 -17.73 -9.48
CA GLY A 67 -14.48 -18.19 -9.29
C GLY A 67 -13.71 -17.33 -8.29
N LEU A 68 -12.38 -17.32 -8.39
CA LEU A 68 -11.51 -16.62 -7.43
C LEU A 68 -11.11 -15.21 -7.90
N SER A 69 -11.01 -15.00 -9.21
CA SER A 69 -10.50 -13.77 -9.82
C SER A 69 -11.14 -13.54 -11.19
N ALA A 70 -11.33 -12.28 -11.56
CA ALA A 70 -11.91 -11.87 -12.84
C ALA A 70 -10.91 -11.06 -13.68
N VAL A 71 -11.01 -11.19 -15.01
CA VAL A 71 -10.09 -10.55 -15.96
C VAL A 71 -10.15 -9.01 -15.87
N ASP A 72 -11.33 -8.45 -15.64
CA ASP A 72 -11.52 -7.00 -15.58
C ASP A 72 -10.99 -6.38 -14.27
N ASP A 73 -11.09 -7.08 -13.14
CA ASP A 73 -10.46 -6.68 -11.88
C ASP A 73 -8.93 -6.66 -12.00
N VAL A 74 -8.36 -7.73 -12.54
CA VAL A 74 -6.91 -7.81 -12.80
C VAL A 74 -6.46 -6.75 -13.80
N ALA A 75 -7.26 -6.47 -14.84
CA ALA A 75 -6.95 -5.43 -15.81
C ALA A 75 -6.93 -4.01 -15.17
N ARG A 76 -7.88 -3.71 -14.28
CA ARG A 76 -7.87 -2.44 -13.52
C ARG A 76 -6.65 -2.34 -12.60
N ALA A 77 -6.32 -3.42 -11.90
CA ALA A 77 -5.12 -3.46 -11.05
C ALA A 77 -3.83 -3.30 -11.88
N ALA A 78 -3.77 -3.90 -13.07
CA ALA A 78 -2.64 -3.75 -13.99
C ALA A 78 -2.45 -2.29 -14.44
N VAL A 79 -3.54 -1.55 -14.71
CA VAL A 79 -3.43 -0.10 -14.95
C VAL A 79 -2.84 0.61 -13.74
N VAL A 80 -3.24 0.26 -12.51
CA VAL A 80 -2.67 0.91 -11.32
C VAL A 80 -1.18 0.57 -11.13
N TYR A 81 -0.78 -0.69 -11.33
CA TYR A 81 0.57 -1.15 -11.00
C TYR A 81 1.60 -1.02 -12.13
N LEU A 82 1.17 -1.05 -13.38
CA LEU A 82 2.06 -1.13 -14.54
C LEU A 82 2.01 0.11 -15.43
N TRP A 83 1.15 1.08 -15.12
CA TRP A 83 1.08 2.32 -15.89
C TRP A 83 2.37 3.13 -15.75
N GLN A 84 3.01 3.41 -16.88
CA GLN A 84 4.23 4.21 -17.02
C GLN A 84 3.93 5.45 -17.86
#